data_AF-A0A839SY48-F1
#
_entry.id   AF-A0A839SY48-F1
#
_cell.length_a   1.000
_cell.length_b   1.000
_cell.length_c   1.000
_cell.angle_alpha   90.00
_cell.angle_beta   90.00
_cell.angle_gamma   90.00
#
_symmetry.space_group_name_H-M   'P 1'
#
loop_
_entity.id
_entity.type
_entity.pdbx_description
1 polymer ?
#
loop_
_entity_poly.entity_id
_entity_poly.type
_entity_poly.pdbx_seq_one_letter_code
_entity_poly.pdbx_strand_id
1 'polypeptide(L)'
;MFKSTTLMLCMAVSGCSFIDKLGIGDKTGSNNSAGTGKSIGAVETPKVDAAWFSDYETNLQTALTGSSFEITRYENALIVTAPVDSTFNPDRPGMLLPVSLSPITKVAKLLEKDRTTAVMVLGHADSLGSAELNHTLTTNRASAVGAIFSLSGLKSDRLLIKGMGSLMPRSANDSKEGRALNRRVEMVLSPKNVFKVLVTQYRSPAQPIKVISPVSPAVAKTTRVALGESKKTPRQKKK
;
A
#
# COMPACT_ATOMS: atom_id res chain seq x y z
N MET A 1 67.32 5.05 33.98
CA MET A 1 66.34 4.96 35.08
C MET A 1 65.28 3.95 34.67
N PHE A 2 65.17 2.87 35.47
CA PHE A 2 64.08 1.91 35.74
C PHE A 2 62.89 1.78 34.76
N LYS A 3 62.32 0.60 34.47
CA LYS A 3 62.63 -0.83 34.68
C LYS A 3 61.62 -1.61 33.83
N SER A 4 62.04 -2.77 33.33
CA SER A 4 61.23 -3.83 32.73
C SER A 4 60.23 -4.43 33.74
N THR A 5 59.03 -4.77 33.31
CA THR A 5 58.19 -5.77 34.00
C THR A 5 57.39 -6.60 32.99
N THR A 6 57.98 -7.74 32.62
CA THR A 6 57.26 -8.94 32.16
C THR A 6 56.50 -9.55 33.34
N LEU A 7 55.24 -9.94 33.16
CA LEU A 7 54.64 -10.98 33.99
C LEU A 7 53.97 -12.03 33.08
N MET A 8 54.31 -13.26 33.39
CA MET A 8 54.13 -14.51 32.66
C MET A 8 53.40 -15.45 33.63
N LEU A 9 52.30 -16.08 33.23
CA LEU A 9 51.74 -17.28 33.86
C LEU A 9 50.72 -17.91 32.88
N CYS A 10 51.04 -19.01 32.19
CA CYS A 10 50.89 -20.43 32.60
C CYS A 10 49.44 -20.80 32.96
N MET A 11 48.82 -21.90 32.52
CA MET A 11 49.23 -23.10 31.80
C MET A 11 47.99 -23.76 31.16
N ALA A 12 48.22 -24.58 30.14
CA ALA A 12 47.28 -25.43 29.43
C ALA A 12 46.98 -26.74 30.17
N VAL A 13 45.80 -27.34 29.93
CA VAL A 13 45.52 -28.80 30.01
C VAL A 13 44.30 -29.07 29.09
N SER A 14 44.44 -29.59 27.86
CA SER A 14 44.51 -31.00 27.42
C SER A 14 43.41 -31.94 27.94
N GLY A 15 42.73 -32.64 27.03
CA GLY A 15 42.37 -34.06 27.26
C GLY A 15 40.91 -34.49 27.12
N CYS A 16 40.58 -35.01 25.94
CA CYS A 16 39.89 -36.27 25.59
C CYS A 16 38.72 -36.89 26.43
N SER A 17 37.67 -37.18 25.66
CA SER A 17 36.70 -38.30 25.61
C SER A 17 36.76 -39.47 26.60
N PHE A 18 35.60 -39.93 27.12
CA PHE A 18 35.22 -41.32 27.53
C PHE A 18 33.70 -41.29 27.89
N ILE A 19 32.74 -41.83 27.12
CA ILE A 19 32.25 -43.21 26.90
C ILE A 19 31.60 -43.90 28.14
N ASP A 20 30.28 -44.16 28.00
CA ASP A 20 29.40 -45.22 28.57
C ASP A 20 29.26 -45.40 30.10
N LYS A 21 28.16 -45.86 30.71
CA LYS A 21 26.77 -46.28 30.39
C LYS A 21 26.19 -46.88 31.69
N LEU A 22 24.87 -46.79 31.94
CA LEU A 22 23.96 -47.85 32.46
C LEU A 22 22.82 -47.36 33.38
N GLY A 23 21.61 -47.85 33.11
CA GLY A 23 20.44 -47.87 34.01
C GLY A 23 19.15 -47.31 33.38
N ILE A 24 18.57 -47.97 32.36
CA ILE A 24 17.38 -48.85 32.43
C ILE A 24 16.10 -48.14 32.96
N GLY A 25 15.12 -47.97 32.07
CA GLY A 25 13.79 -47.43 32.38
C GLY A 25 12.87 -47.34 31.15
N ASP A 26 12.30 -48.49 30.80
CA ASP A 26 11.31 -48.82 29.76
C ASP A 26 10.11 -47.84 29.63
N LYS A 27 9.80 -47.38 28.40
CA LYS A 27 8.55 -47.69 27.67
C LYS A 27 8.43 -46.97 26.33
N THR A 28 8.29 -47.80 25.31
CA THR A 28 7.98 -47.55 23.91
C THR A 28 6.68 -46.78 23.69
N GLY A 29 6.77 -45.72 22.89
CA GLY A 29 5.64 -45.04 22.25
C GLY A 29 6.12 -44.38 20.98
N SER A 30 5.94 -45.08 19.86
CA SER A 30 6.15 -44.65 18.48
C SER A 30 5.79 -43.18 18.24
N ASN A 31 6.64 -42.42 17.56
CA ASN A 31 6.21 -41.60 16.41
C ASN A 31 7.38 -41.19 15.51
N ASN A 32 7.13 -41.40 14.22
CA ASN A 32 8.04 -41.27 13.11
C ASN A 32 8.54 -39.84 12.93
N SER A 33 9.84 -39.72 12.67
CA SER A 33 10.43 -38.58 12.00
C SER A 33 9.94 -38.56 10.55
N ALA A 34 9.17 -37.54 10.19
CA ALA A 34 8.96 -37.13 8.82
C ALA A 34 9.08 -35.60 8.80
N GLY A 35 10.21 -35.12 8.25
CA GLY A 35 10.39 -33.71 8.00
C GLY A 35 9.37 -33.23 6.98
N THR A 36 8.65 -32.16 7.31
CA THR A 36 7.93 -31.34 6.32
C THR A 36 7.54 -30.02 6.96
N GLY A 37 7.99 -28.93 6.33
CA GLY A 37 7.37 -27.61 6.44
C GLY A 37 7.40 -26.94 7.80
N LYS A 38 8.41 -26.10 8.04
CA LYS A 38 8.25 -24.94 8.92
C LYS A 38 7.11 -24.11 8.32
N SER A 39 5.91 -24.27 8.86
CA SER A 39 4.79 -23.38 8.57
C SER A 39 5.29 -21.97 8.87
N ILE A 40 5.43 -21.17 7.82
CA ILE A 40 5.50 -19.72 7.99
C ILE A 40 4.15 -19.39 8.60
N GLY A 41 4.13 -19.21 9.92
CA GLY A 41 2.92 -18.89 10.66
C GLY A 41 2.19 -17.78 9.92
N ALA A 42 0.92 -18.00 9.61
CA ALA A 42 0.08 -16.98 9.02
C ALA A 42 0.23 -15.73 9.90
N VAL A 43 0.77 -14.65 9.35
CA VAL A 43 0.86 -13.38 10.06
C VAL A 43 -0.57 -12.96 10.31
N GLU A 44 -1.07 -13.17 11.53
CA GLU A 44 -2.41 -12.72 11.92
C GLU A 44 -2.47 -11.21 11.72
N THR A 45 -3.32 -10.75 10.81
CA THR A 45 -3.50 -9.33 10.56
C THR A 45 -4.22 -8.72 11.77
N PRO A 46 -3.68 -7.67 12.40
CA PRO A 46 -4.36 -7.03 13.51
C PRO A 46 -5.71 -6.49 13.02
N LYS A 47 -6.79 -6.93 13.66
CA LYS A 47 -8.14 -6.42 13.39
C LYS A 47 -8.35 -5.07 14.07
N VAL A 48 -9.01 -4.17 13.37
CA VAL A 48 -9.43 -2.87 13.91
C VAL A 48 -10.77 -2.99 14.60
N ASP A 49 -10.89 -2.38 15.77
CA ASP A 49 -12.13 -2.35 16.53
C ASP A 49 -13.21 -1.50 15.82
N ALA A 50 -14.48 -1.93 15.95
CA ALA A 50 -15.61 -1.26 15.34
C ALA A 50 -15.81 0.16 15.91
N ALA A 51 -15.50 0.38 17.20
CA ALA A 51 -15.59 1.72 17.79
C ALA A 51 -14.58 2.67 17.17
N TRP A 52 -13.35 2.21 16.90
CA TRP A 52 -12.35 3.02 16.20
C TRP A 52 -12.88 3.51 14.84
N PHE A 53 -13.50 2.64 14.04
CA PHE A 53 -14.07 3.03 12.74
C PHE A 53 -15.18 4.06 12.89
N SER A 54 -16.12 3.84 13.83
CA SER A 54 -17.25 4.73 14.06
C SER A 54 -16.77 6.14 14.46
N ASP A 55 -15.86 6.21 15.44
CA ASP A 55 -15.36 7.47 15.97
C ASP A 55 -14.53 8.21 14.93
N TYR A 56 -13.61 7.51 14.24
CA TYR A 56 -12.77 8.14 13.23
C TYR A 56 -13.56 8.61 12.03
N GLU A 57 -14.48 7.81 11.53
CA GLU A 57 -15.26 8.19 10.35
C GLU A 57 -16.12 9.42 10.63
N THR A 58 -16.77 9.49 11.80
CA THR A 58 -17.54 10.68 12.21
C THR A 58 -16.66 11.94 12.27
N ASN A 59 -15.47 11.81 12.85
CA ASN A 59 -14.51 12.91 12.93
C ASN A 59 -14.00 13.33 11.54
N LEU A 60 -13.74 12.37 10.65
CA LEU A 60 -13.32 12.63 9.27
C LEU A 60 -14.44 13.29 8.46
N GLN A 61 -15.68 12.82 8.56
CA GLN A 61 -16.83 13.44 7.90
C GLN A 61 -16.93 14.92 8.29
N THR A 62 -16.83 15.21 9.59
CA THR A 62 -16.84 16.58 10.12
C THR A 62 -15.65 17.41 9.61
N ALA A 63 -14.45 16.83 9.58
CA ALA A 63 -13.25 17.51 9.11
C ALA A 63 -13.30 17.85 7.61
N LEU A 64 -13.98 17.01 6.82
CA LEU A 64 -14.02 17.07 5.36
C LEU A 64 -15.30 17.71 4.82
N THR A 65 -16.23 18.13 5.67
CA THR A 65 -17.44 18.85 5.26
C THR A 65 -17.12 20.03 4.33
N GLY A 66 -17.79 20.08 3.18
CA GLY A 66 -17.61 21.11 2.16
C GLY A 66 -16.37 20.94 1.28
N SER A 67 -15.59 19.87 1.45
CA SER A 67 -14.50 19.51 0.54
C SER A 67 -14.97 18.54 -0.55
N SER A 68 -14.12 18.34 -1.56
CA SER A 68 -14.32 17.32 -2.61
C SER A 68 -13.73 15.95 -2.23
N PHE A 69 -13.34 15.76 -0.96
CA PHE A 69 -12.67 14.54 -0.55
C PHE A 69 -13.68 13.46 -0.21
N GLU A 70 -13.35 12.22 -0.56
CA GLU A 70 -14.18 11.05 -0.30
C GLU A 70 -13.60 10.25 0.86
N ILE A 71 -14.47 9.62 1.66
CA ILE A 71 -14.07 8.66 2.70
C ILE A 71 -14.54 7.29 2.27
N THR A 72 -13.66 6.29 2.33
CA THR A 72 -14.01 4.88 2.10
C THR A 72 -13.41 3.99 3.18
N ARG A 73 -14.14 2.95 3.58
CA ARG A 73 -13.61 1.88 4.41
C ARG A 73 -12.98 0.82 3.52
N TYR A 74 -11.77 0.39 3.84
CA TYR A 74 -11.09 -0.71 3.16
C TYR A 74 -10.33 -1.56 4.16
N GLU A 75 -10.76 -2.81 4.33
CA GLU A 75 -10.17 -3.76 5.28
C GLU A 75 -10.04 -3.14 6.69
N ASN A 76 -8.82 -2.90 7.14
CA ASN A 76 -8.45 -2.38 8.45
C ASN A 76 -8.07 -0.88 8.42
N ALA A 77 -8.60 -0.13 7.46
CA ALA A 77 -8.25 1.28 7.27
C ALA A 77 -9.43 2.15 6.79
N LEU A 78 -9.32 3.44 7.07
CA LEU A 78 -10.12 4.50 6.45
C LEU A 78 -9.26 5.22 5.42
N ILE A 79 -9.75 5.33 4.20
CA ILE A 79 -9.06 5.99 3.10
C ILE A 79 -9.79 7.29 2.79
N VAL A 80 -9.08 8.40 3.00
CA VAL A 80 -9.52 9.71 2.50
C VAL A 80 -8.90 9.94 1.13
N THR A 81 -9.73 10.07 0.10
CA THR A 81 -9.29 10.31 -1.27
C THR A 81 -9.41 11.78 -1.62
N ALA A 82 -8.30 12.40 -2.03
CA ALA A 82 -8.24 13.75 -2.55
C ALA A 82 -8.05 13.71 -4.08
N PRO A 83 -9.09 14.02 -4.88
CA PRO A 83 -8.97 14.07 -6.34
C PRO A 83 -7.96 15.14 -6.76
N VAL A 84 -7.09 14.84 -7.72
CA VAL A 84 -6.02 15.77 -8.12
C VAL A 84 -6.58 17.07 -8.67
N ASP A 85 -7.61 16.99 -9.52
CA ASP A 85 -8.14 18.12 -10.27
C ASP A 85 -8.78 19.20 -9.37
N SER A 86 -9.18 18.86 -8.13
CA SER A 86 -9.69 19.79 -7.13
C SER A 86 -8.71 20.10 -5.99
N THR A 87 -7.56 19.42 -5.95
CA THR A 87 -6.58 19.50 -4.83
C THR A 87 -5.31 20.24 -5.23
N PHE A 88 -4.87 20.12 -6.49
CA PHE A 88 -3.59 20.64 -6.97
C PHE A 88 -3.77 21.71 -8.03
N ASN A 89 -2.80 22.61 -8.11
CA ASN A 89 -2.75 23.63 -9.15
C ASN A 89 -2.44 22.96 -10.52
N PRO A 90 -3.23 23.22 -11.57
CA PRO A 90 -3.02 22.59 -12.89
C PRO A 90 -1.72 23.01 -13.57
N ASP A 91 -1.26 24.24 -13.36
CA ASP A 91 -0.01 24.79 -13.92
C ASP A 91 1.21 24.41 -13.08
N ARG A 92 1.00 24.08 -11.80
CA ARG A 92 2.03 23.60 -10.87
C ARG A 92 1.56 22.32 -10.18
N PRO A 93 1.68 21.15 -10.83
CA PRO A 93 0.97 19.93 -10.44
C PRO A 93 1.46 19.28 -9.13
N GLY A 94 2.52 19.80 -8.50
CA GLY A 94 2.96 19.43 -7.15
C GLY A 94 2.53 20.43 -6.06
N MET A 95 1.87 21.52 -6.41
CA MET A 95 1.47 22.59 -5.50
C MET A 95 -0.02 22.45 -5.13
N LEU A 96 -0.32 22.42 -3.84
CA LEU A 96 -1.69 22.37 -3.33
C LEU A 96 -2.43 23.68 -3.61
N LEU A 97 -3.73 23.58 -3.88
CA LEU A 97 -4.63 24.74 -3.92
C LEU A 97 -4.94 25.22 -2.50
N PRO A 98 -5.11 26.54 -2.26
CA PRO A 98 -5.46 27.06 -0.94
C PRO A 98 -6.72 26.41 -0.33
N VAL A 99 -7.74 26.12 -1.15
CA VAL A 99 -8.99 25.47 -0.71
C VAL A 99 -8.76 24.06 -0.14
N SER A 100 -7.71 23.37 -0.56
CA SER A 100 -7.38 22.02 -0.08
C SER A 100 -6.64 22.02 1.26
N LEU A 101 -6.05 23.15 1.68
CA LEU A 101 -5.22 23.21 2.89
C LEU A 101 -6.03 22.96 4.16
N SER A 102 -7.22 23.58 4.25
CA SER A 102 -8.10 23.46 5.43
C SER A 102 -8.52 22.01 5.72
N PRO A 103 -9.12 21.25 4.78
CA PRO A 103 -9.51 19.87 5.04
C PRO A 103 -8.31 18.97 5.39
N ILE A 104 -7.18 19.08 4.68
CA ILE A 104 -5.98 18.28 4.99
C ILE A 104 -5.45 18.62 6.39
N THR A 105 -5.41 19.90 6.76
CA THR A 105 -4.95 20.34 8.08
C THR A 105 -5.87 19.84 9.19
N LYS A 106 -7.19 19.80 8.97
CA LYS A 106 -8.13 19.24 9.94
C LYS A 106 -7.88 17.75 10.15
N VAL A 107 -7.67 16.97 9.08
CA VAL A 107 -7.29 15.55 9.19
C VAL A 107 -5.97 15.39 9.94
N ALA A 108 -4.96 16.20 9.63
CA ALA A 108 -3.68 16.17 10.33
C ALA A 108 -3.82 16.47 11.83
N LYS A 109 -4.66 17.44 12.20
CA LYS A 109 -4.96 17.76 13.62
C LYS A 109 -5.71 16.64 14.34
N LEU A 110 -6.54 15.86 13.65
CA LEU A 110 -7.16 14.67 14.26
C LEU A 110 -6.08 13.65 14.66
N LEU A 111 -5.09 13.41 13.80
CA LEU A 111 -4.00 12.48 14.09
C LEU A 111 -2.95 13.06 15.05
N GLU A 112 -2.82 14.37 15.14
CA GLU A 112 -1.96 15.01 16.14
C GLU A 112 -2.49 14.69 17.55
N LYS A 113 -3.80 14.83 17.77
CA LYS A 113 -4.48 14.59 19.05
C LYS A 113 -4.53 13.12 19.46
N ASP A 114 -4.68 12.21 18.51
CA ASP A 114 -4.61 10.77 18.78
C ASP A 114 -3.24 10.21 18.44
N ARG A 115 -2.50 9.73 19.45
CA ARG A 115 -1.17 9.16 19.26
C ARG A 115 -1.17 7.70 18.80
N THR A 116 -2.35 7.07 18.72
CA THR A 116 -2.50 5.63 18.42
C THR A 116 -2.80 5.34 16.95
N THR A 117 -3.21 6.32 16.16
CA THR A 117 -3.44 6.21 14.71
C THR A 117 -2.19 6.61 13.91
N ALA A 118 -2.06 6.18 12.66
CA ALA A 118 -1.03 6.59 11.73
C ALA A 118 -1.64 6.82 10.35
N VAL A 119 -0.88 7.48 9.46
CA VAL A 119 -1.30 7.74 8.09
C VAL A 119 -0.21 7.38 7.09
N MET A 120 -0.63 6.79 5.99
CA MET A 120 0.17 6.64 4.78
C MET A 120 -0.42 7.52 3.69
N VAL A 121 0.41 8.37 3.08
CA VAL A 121 0.02 9.26 1.99
C VAL A 121 0.53 8.69 0.68
N LEU A 122 -0.38 8.33 -0.21
CA LEU A 122 -0.10 7.68 -1.49
C LEU A 122 -0.50 8.58 -2.66
N GLY A 123 0.42 8.85 -3.57
CA GLY A 123 0.11 9.57 -4.81
C GLY A 123 -0.14 8.61 -5.97
N HIS A 124 -1.19 8.84 -6.75
CA HIS A 124 -1.55 8.02 -7.91
C HIS A 124 -1.71 8.88 -9.17
N ALA A 125 -1.27 8.33 -10.30
CA ALA A 125 -1.43 8.91 -11.64
C ALA A 125 -2.34 8.00 -12.50
N ASP A 126 -2.86 8.58 -13.58
CA ASP A 126 -3.40 7.77 -14.67
C ASP A 126 -2.26 7.15 -15.50
N SER A 127 -2.58 6.41 -16.57
CA SER A 127 -1.59 5.72 -17.38
C SER A 127 -0.90 6.60 -18.44
N LEU A 128 -1.14 7.91 -18.47
CA LEU A 128 -0.51 8.80 -19.45
C LEU A 128 0.88 9.22 -18.98
N GLY A 129 1.81 9.37 -19.92
CA GLY A 129 3.21 9.72 -19.62
C GLY A 129 4.09 8.53 -19.27
N SER A 130 5.37 8.78 -19.00
CA SER A 130 6.31 7.71 -18.62
C SER A 130 6.14 7.31 -17.16
N ALA A 131 6.46 6.05 -16.86
CA ALA A 131 6.38 5.53 -15.50
C ALA A 131 7.21 6.34 -14.50
N GLU A 132 8.40 6.80 -14.91
CA GLU A 132 9.29 7.57 -14.06
C GLU A 132 8.80 9.00 -13.80
N LEU A 133 8.25 9.67 -14.82
CA LEU A 133 7.61 10.98 -14.64
C LEU A 133 6.40 10.87 -13.71
N ASN A 134 5.57 9.83 -13.88
CA ASN A 134 4.41 9.59 -13.02
C ASN A 134 4.83 9.28 -11.59
N HIS A 135 5.87 8.47 -11.38
CA HIS A 135 6.40 8.19 -10.05
C HIS A 135 6.92 9.45 -9.36
N THR A 136 7.70 10.27 -10.07
CA THR A 136 8.22 11.54 -9.55
C THR A 136 7.09 12.50 -9.20
N LEU A 137 6.14 12.70 -10.12
CA LEU A 137 5.00 13.60 -9.92
C LEU A 137 4.14 13.16 -8.73
N THR A 138 3.80 11.88 -8.65
CA THR A 138 2.97 11.35 -7.56
C THR A 138 3.70 11.39 -6.22
N THR A 139 5.01 11.19 -6.20
CA THR A 139 5.83 11.38 -5.00
C THR A 139 5.78 12.83 -4.53
N ASN A 140 5.94 13.80 -5.43
CA ASN A 140 5.87 15.22 -5.07
C ASN A 140 4.49 15.62 -4.51
N ARG A 141 3.40 15.11 -5.10
CA ARG A 141 2.04 15.33 -4.61
C ARG A 141 1.82 14.73 -3.23
N ALA A 142 2.25 13.48 -3.03
CA ALA A 142 2.17 12.81 -1.72
C ALA A 142 2.99 13.57 -0.67
N SER A 143 4.18 14.05 -1.04
CA SER A 143 5.04 14.86 -0.16
C SER A 143 4.41 16.19 0.23
N ALA A 144 3.74 16.89 -0.69
CA ALA A 144 3.05 18.13 -0.39
C ALA A 144 1.94 17.95 0.67
N VAL A 145 1.16 16.86 0.56
CA VAL A 145 0.15 16.50 1.55
C VAL A 145 0.80 16.03 2.86
N GLY A 146 1.80 15.16 2.78
CA GLY A 146 2.54 14.63 3.95
C GLY A 146 3.30 15.70 4.74
N ALA A 147 3.72 16.79 4.10
CA ALA A 147 4.33 17.92 4.77
C ALA A 147 3.38 18.56 5.79
N ILE A 148 2.08 18.63 5.50
CA ILE A 148 1.07 19.19 6.43
C ILE A 148 0.98 18.33 7.69
N PHE A 149 1.02 17.00 7.55
CA PHE A 149 1.05 16.08 8.68
C PHE A 149 2.33 16.23 9.51
N SER A 150 3.49 16.34 8.85
CA SER A 150 4.78 16.52 9.51
C SER A 150 4.82 17.85 10.29
N LEU A 151 4.35 18.95 9.67
CA LEU A 151 4.25 20.28 10.29
C LEU A 151 3.24 20.32 11.43
N SER A 152 2.22 19.46 11.38
CA SER A 152 1.27 19.26 12.49
C SER A 152 1.85 18.40 13.62
N GLY A 153 3.12 17.97 13.54
CA GLY A 153 3.80 17.26 14.62
C GLY A 153 3.77 15.73 14.54
N LEU A 154 3.22 15.14 13.46
CA LEU A 154 3.30 13.69 13.28
C LEU A 154 4.75 13.25 13.11
N LYS A 155 5.12 12.20 13.84
CA LYS A 155 6.45 11.60 13.82
C LYS A 155 6.58 10.59 12.68
N SER A 156 7.81 10.32 12.25
CA SER A 156 8.12 9.41 11.14
C SER A 156 7.68 7.96 11.36
N ASP A 157 7.46 7.54 12.61
CA ASP A 157 6.91 6.22 12.93
C ASP A 157 5.39 6.12 12.70
N ARG A 158 4.73 7.24 12.37
CA ARG A 158 3.28 7.36 12.15
C ARG A 158 2.92 7.96 10.78
N LEU A 159 3.91 8.25 9.96
CA LEU A 159 3.74 8.89 8.66
C LEU A 159 4.61 8.18 7.62
N LEU A 160 3.97 7.62 6.60
CA LEU A 160 4.64 7.15 5.38
C LEU A 160 4.18 7.98 4.19
N ILE A 161 5.11 8.37 3.32
CA ILE A 161 4.82 9.10 2.09
C ILE A 161 5.37 8.27 0.93
N LYS A 162 4.55 8.03 -0.10
CA LYS A 162 4.98 7.26 -1.28
C LYS A 162 4.25 7.67 -2.56
N GLY A 163 5.00 7.84 -3.64
CA GLY A 163 4.44 7.88 -5.00
C GLY A 163 4.21 6.48 -5.54
N MET A 164 3.01 6.20 -6.05
CA MET A 164 2.66 4.92 -6.66
C MET A 164 2.68 4.96 -8.18
N GLY A 165 2.86 6.15 -8.78
CA GLY A 165 2.70 6.33 -10.22
C GLY A 165 1.34 5.77 -10.69
N SER A 166 1.37 5.00 -11.76
CA SER A 166 0.17 4.38 -12.36
C SER A 166 -0.07 2.92 -11.91
N LEU A 167 0.63 2.44 -10.88
CA LEU A 167 0.69 1.02 -10.50
C LEU A 167 -0.60 0.47 -9.87
N MET A 168 -1.47 1.35 -9.35
CA MET A 168 -2.71 0.95 -8.67
C MET A 168 -3.90 1.80 -9.16
N PRO A 169 -4.40 1.51 -10.39
CA PRO A 169 -5.57 2.20 -10.93
C PRO A 169 -6.84 1.82 -10.16
N ARG A 170 -7.68 2.81 -9.86
CA ARG A 170 -9.03 2.64 -9.28
C ARG A 170 -10.07 2.38 -10.37
N SER A 171 -9.81 2.81 -11.60
CA SER A 171 -10.67 2.63 -12.77
C SER A 171 -9.85 2.35 -14.03
N ALA A 172 -10.50 1.90 -15.10
CA ALA A 172 -9.88 1.76 -16.41
C ALA A 172 -9.35 3.12 -16.92
N ASN A 173 -8.27 3.09 -17.71
CA ASN A 173 -7.63 4.31 -18.25
C ASN A 173 -8.10 4.67 -19.67
N ASP A 174 -9.06 3.93 -20.21
CA ASP A 174 -9.62 4.12 -21.56
C ASP A 174 -10.43 5.42 -21.69
N SER A 175 -11.14 5.82 -20.64
CA SER A 175 -12.00 7.00 -20.58
C SER A 175 -11.34 8.18 -19.85
N LYS A 176 -11.77 9.41 -20.17
CA LYS A 176 -11.29 10.62 -19.46
C LYS A 176 -11.72 10.59 -17.99
N GLU A 177 -12.92 10.10 -17.76
CA GLU A 177 -13.57 9.95 -16.46
C GLU A 177 -12.82 8.91 -15.61
N GLY A 178 -12.52 7.74 -16.18
CA GLY A 178 -11.72 6.71 -15.50
C GLY A 178 -10.31 7.18 -15.15
N ARG A 179 -9.66 7.93 -16.05
CA ARG A 179 -8.37 8.57 -15.76
C ARG A 179 -8.47 9.60 -14.65
N ALA A 180 -9.53 10.40 -14.59
CA ALA A 180 -9.75 11.36 -13.51
C ALA A 180 -9.86 10.69 -12.15
N LEU A 181 -10.55 9.54 -12.07
CA LEU A 181 -10.60 8.73 -10.85
C LEU A 181 -9.23 8.15 -10.46
N ASN A 182 -8.34 7.90 -11.42
CA ASN A 182 -6.99 7.41 -11.16
C ASN A 182 -6.04 8.50 -10.62
N ARG A 183 -6.22 9.75 -11.04
CA ARG A 183 -5.45 10.91 -10.56
C ARG A 183 -5.92 11.35 -9.18
N ARG A 184 -5.30 10.80 -8.13
CA ARG A 184 -5.68 11.06 -6.73
C ARG A 184 -4.49 10.99 -5.78
N VAL A 185 -4.67 11.58 -4.61
CA VAL A 185 -3.84 11.31 -3.43
C VAL A 185 -4.72 10.64 -2.39
N GLU A 186 -4.28 9.51 -1.86
CA GLU A 186 -4.96 8.79 -0.78
C GLU A 186 -4.24 9.02 0.54
N MET A 187 -4.99 9.34 1.59
CA MET A 187 -4.54 9.33 2.97
C MET A 187 -5.16 8.09 3.62
N VAL A 188 -4.35 7.06 3.83
CA VAL A 188 -4.75 5.77 4.42
C VAL A 188 -4.50 5.82 5.92
N LEU A 189 -5.57 5.98 6.69
CA LEU A 189 -5.55 6.08 8.15
C LEU A 189 -5.83 4.72 8.78
N SER A 190 -5.02 4.33 9.76
CA SER A 190 -5.21 3.09 10.51
C SER A 190 -4.55 3.16 11.89
N PRO A 191 -4.95 2.32 12.86
CA PRO A 191 -4.21 2.15 14.11
C PRO A 191 -2.73 1.79 13.87
N LYS A 192 -1.82 2.25 14.74
CA LYS A 192 -0.36 2.09 14.58
C LYS A 192 0.10 0.64 14.43
N ASN A 193 -0.55 -0.31 15.08
CA ASN A 193 -0.26 -1.74 14.95
C ASN A 193 -0.58 -2.24 13.53
N VAL A 194 -1.72 -1.83 12.96
CA VAL A 194 -2.11 -2.14 11.57
C VAL A 194 -1.18 -1.43 10.59
N PHE A 195 -0.88 -0.15 10.82
CA PHE A 195 0.01 0.64 9.98
C PHE A 195 1.37 -0.03 9.80
N LYS A 196 1.95 -0.63 10.85
CA LYS A 196 3.23 -1.37 10.73
C LYS A 196 3.16 -2.48 9.69
N VAL A 197 2.03 -3.20 9.62
CA VAL A 197 1.82 -4.27 8.63
C VAL A 197 1.64 -3.66 7.24
N LEU A 198 0.78 -2.64 7.10
CA LEU A 198 0.59 -1.94 5.83
C LEU A 198 1.91 -1.43 5.26
N VAL A 199 2.74 -0.77 6.07
CA VAL A 199 4.03 -0.25 5.65
C VAL A 199 4.93 -1.33 5.03
N THR A 200 4.91 -2.58 5.52
CA THR A 200 5.70 -3.67 4.91
C THR A 200 5.24 -4.04 3.50
N GLN A 201 3.93 -4.02 3.26
CA GLN A 201 3.34 -4.26 1.94
C GLN A 201 3.76 -3.16 0.94
N TYR A 202 3.76 -1.90 1.39
CA TYR A 202 4.14 -0.76 0.54
C TYR A 202 5.65 -0.51 0.47
N ARG A 203 6.49 -1.12 1.33
CA ARG A 203 7.96 -1.00 1.26
C ARG A 203 8.60 -1.98 0.29
N SER A 204 7.93 -3.08 -0.05
CA SER A 204 8.44 -4.05 -1.02
C SER A 204 8.48 -3.44 -2.43
N PRO A 205 9.55 -3.68 -3.23
CA PRO A 205 9.51 -3.36 -4.66
C PRO A 205 8.28 -4.04 -5.26
N ALA A 206 7.53 -3.31 -6.09
CA ALA A 206 6.20 -3.66 -6.56
C ALA A 206 6.12 -5.14 -6.98
N GLN A 207 5.69 -6.00 -6.08
CA GLN A 207 5.16 -7.30 -6.45
C GLN A 207 3.79 -7.00 -7.05
N PRO A 208 3.47 -7.54 -8.23
CA PRO A 208 2.15 -7.34 -8.81
C PRO A 208 1.12 -7.86 -7.80
N ILE A 209 0.35 -6.94 -7.22
CA ILE A 209 -0.82 -7.30 -6.43
C ILE A 209 -1.69 -8.10 -7.39
N LYS A 210 -2.04 -9.32 -6.99
CA LYS A 210 -3.00 -10.16 -7.72
C LYS A 210 -4.33 -9.42 -7.74
N VAL A 211 -4.56 -8.66 -8.80
CA VAL A 211 -5.84 -8.02 -9.06
C VAL A 211 -6.86 -9.15 -9.10
N ILE A 212 -7.80 -9.14 -8.17
CA ILE A 212 -9.02 -9.93 -8.34
C ILE A 212 -9.69 -9.28 -9.55
N SER A 213 -9.50 -9.91 -10.72
CA SER A 213 -10.06 -9.41 -11.98
C SER A 213 -11.56 -9.16 -11.77
N PRO A 214 -12.11 -8.04 -12.26
CA PRO A 214 -13.55 -7.96 -12.43
C PRO A 214 -13.94 -9.10 -13.37
N VAL A 215 -14.94 -9.89 -12.95
CA VAL A 215 -15.53 -10.95 -13.77
C VAL A 215 -16.15 -10.28 -14.99
N SER A 216 -15.45 -10.27 -16.13
CA SER A 216 -16.10 -9.99 -17.41
C SER A 216 -17.08 -11.12 -17.68
N PRO A 217 -18.36 -10.84 -17.99
CA PRO A 217 -19.23 -11.87 -18.52
C PRO A 217 -18.73 -12.24 -19.92
N ALA A 218 -18.48 -13.52 -20.10
CA ALA A 218 -18.31 -14.13 -21.41
C ALA A 218 -19.57 -13.86 -22.24
N VAL A 219 -19.40 -13.29 -23.44
CA VAL A 219 -20.29 -13.59 -24.56
C VAL A 219 -19.44 -14.07 -25.72
N ALA A 220 -19.85 -15.22 -26.22
CA ALA A 220 -19.12 -16.13 -27.05
C ALA A 220 -18.85 -15.60 -28.46
N LYS A 221 -17.74 -16.07 -29.02
CA LYS A 221 -17.59 -16.27 -30.46
C LYS A 221 -18.70 -17.21 -30.94
N THR A 222 -19.46 -16.77 -31.95
CA THR A 222 -20.13 -17.68 -32.89
C THR A 222 -19.70 -17.32 -34.31
N THR A 223 -18.77 -18.16 -34.80
CA THR A 223 -18.79 -18.85 -36.10
C THR A 223 -18.85 -18.05 -37.41
N ARG A 224 -17.74 -18.19 -38.15
CA ARG A 224 -17.57 -18.06 -39.60
C ARG A 224 -18.45 -19.07 -40.37
N VAL A 225 -19.18 -18.63 -41.40
CA VAL A 225 -19.54 -19.40 -42.62
C VAL A 225 -19.65 -18.36 -43.75
N ALA A 226 -18.63 -18.20 -44.60
CA ALA A 226 -18.45 -18.79 -45.93
C ALA A 226 -19.01 -17.92 -47.10
N LEU A 227 -18.07 -17.68 -48.00
CA LEU A 227 -18.07 -17.07 -49.33
C LEU A 227 -19.22 -17.53 -50.25
N GLY A 228 -19.78 -16.59 -51.04
CA GLY A 228 -20.62 -16.86 -52.20
C GLY A 228 -20.68 -15.64 -53.13
N GLU A 229 -20.08 -15.77 -54.31
CA GLU A 229 -19.96 -14.74 -55.34
C GLU A 229 -21.28 -14.39 -56.05
N SER A 230 -21.31 -13.18 -56.63
CA SER A 230 -21.58 -12.91 -58.06
C SER A 230 -22.76 -11.98 -58.40
N LYS A 231 -22.42 -11.06 -59.32
CA LYS A 231 -23.22 -10.38 -60.38
C LYS A 231 -23.86 -8.99 -60.15
N LYS A 232 -23.20 -8.03 -60.83
CA LYS A 232 -23.70 -7.08 -61.85
C LYS A 232 -24.63 -5.92 -61.43
N THR A 233 -24.07 -4.72 -61.60
CA THR A 233 -24.66 -3.42 -61.98
C THR A 233 -25.73 -3.53 -63.10
N PRO A 234 -26.68 -2.56 -63.29
CA PRO A 234 -26.37 -1.14 -63.48
C PRO A 234 -27.38 -0.07 -62.96
N ARG A 235 -26.82 1.10 -62.61
CA ARG A 235 -27.17 2.47 -63.06
C ARG A 235 -28.63 2.71 -63.52
N GLN A 236 -29.36 3.60 -62.84
CA GLN A 236 -30.27 4.55 -63.51
C GLN A 236 -30.35 5.91 -62.80
N LYS A 237 -30.45 6.93 -63.65
CA LYS A 237 -30.55 8.38 -63.42
C LYS A 237 -32.02 8.80 -63.39
N LYS A 238 -32.28 9.96 -62.77
CA LYS A 238 -33.39 10.91 -62.99
C LYS A 238 -34.81 10.45 -62.61
N LYS A 239 -35.45 11.18 -61.69
CA LYS A 239 -36.20 12.41 -62.02
C LYS A 239 -36.28 13.32 -60.80
#